data_AF-A0A397FYN6-F1
#
_entry.id   AF-A0A397FYN6-F1
#
_cell.length_a   1.000
_cell.length_b   1.000
_cell.length_c   1.000
_cell.angle_alpha   90.00
_cell.angle_beta   90.00
_cell.angle_gamma   90.00
#
_symmetry.space_group_name_H-M   'P 1'
#
loop_
_entity.id
_entity.type
_entity.pdbx_description
1 polymer ?
#
loop_
_entity_poly.entity_id
_entity_poly.type
_entity_poly.pdbx_seq_one_letter_code
_entity_poly.pdbx_strand_id
1 'polypeptide(L)'
;MEQAMEVLQRMYGLNAQYRSDGQEQAMKHIVAGAGQVLTILRTSEGKSLLYLLPCQLLGAGTTVVILPLVVLKDEVQRRCVDAGIEGHVWDAESEPDQLHSCPLIMVAVEQAVWPKFRNFLN
;
A
#
# COMPACT_ATOMS: atom_id res chain seq x y z
N MET A 1 11.98 -4.69 -11.88
CA MET A 1 12.49 -5.28 -10.63
C MET A 1 13.64 -4.49 -10.03
N GLU A 2 14.57 -4.00 -10.84
CA GLU A 2 15.69 -3.15 -10.38
C GLU A 2 15.20 -1.94 -9.55
N GLN A 3 14.26 -1.16 -10.09
CA GLN A 3 13.63 -0.05 -9.36
C GLN A 3 12.97 -0.47 -8.02
N ALA A 4 12.36 -1.65 -7.97
CA ALA A 4 11.73 -2.13 -6.74
C ALA A 4 12.77 -2.46 -5.66
N MET A 5 13.93 -3.00 -6.06
CA MET A 5 15.04 -3.24 -5.15
C MET A 5 15.67 -1.94 -4.64
N GLU A 6 15.83 -0.94 -5.51
CA GLU A 6 16.31 0.40 -5.11
C GLU A 6 15.39 1.04 -4.07
N VAL A 7 14.07 0.99 -4.29
CA VAL A 7 13.09 1.50 -3.33
C VAL A 7 13.13 0.70 -2.03
N LEU A 8 13.25 -0.64 -2.08
CA LEU A 8 13.39 -1.48 -0.89
C LEU A 8 14.59 -1.06 -0.04
N GLN A 9 15.74 -0.84 -0.69
CA GLN A 9 16.97 -0.41 -0.04
C GLN A 9 16.89 1.02 0.50
N ARG A 10 16.16 1.91 -0.18
CA ARG A 10 15.88 3.25 0.34
C ARG A 10 15.00 3.22 1.60
N MET A 11 14.01 2.33 1.63
CA MET A 11 13.08 2.20 2.77
C MET A 11 13.73 1.55 3.99
N TYR A 12 14.59 0.53 3.81
CA TYR A 12 15.08 -0.31 4.91
C TYR A 12 16.61 -0.42 5.00
N GLY A 13 17.36 0.32 4.19
CA GLY A 13 18.82 0.35 4.16
C GLY A 13 19.44 -0.46 3.02
N LEU A 14 20.70 -0.17 2.68
CA LEU A 14 21.41 -0.70 1.51
C LEU A 14 21.50 -2.23 1.44
N ASN A 15 21.44 -2.91 2.59
CA ASN A 15 21.50 -4.38 2.67
C ASN A 15 20.11 -5.03 2.73
N ALA A 16 19.04 -4.27 2.54
CA ALA A 16 17.68 -4.79 2.59
C ALA A 16 17.46 -5.84 1.50
N GLN A 17 16.78 -6.92 1.87
CA GLN A 17 16.39 -8.01 0.99
C GLN A 17 14.94 -8.40 1.28
N TYR A 18 14.32 -9.08 0.32
CA TYR A 18 13.03 -9.71 0.56
C TYR A 18 13.17 -10.77 1.65
N ARG A 19 12.16 -10.88 2.52
CA ARG A 19 12.16 -11.82 3.65
C ARG A 19 11.98 -13.27 3.22
N SER A 20 11.34 -13.51 2.08
CA SER A 20 11.11 -14.84 1.54
C SER A 20 10.90 -14.79 0.02
N ASP A 21 11.12 -15.93 -0.64
CA ASP A 21 10.87 -16.09 -2.09
C ASP A 21 9.41 -15.76 -2.45
N GLY A 22 8.47 -16.13 -1.58
CA GLY A 22 7.05 -15.82 -1.78
C GLY A 22 6.76 -14.31 -1.77
N GLN A 23 7.43 -13.55 -0.90
CA GLN A 23 7.31 -12.09 -0.88
C GLN A 23 7.90 -11.47 -2.15
N GLU A 24 9.06 -11.94 -2.59
CA GLU A 24 9.70 -11.45 -3.82
C GLU A 24 8.85 -11.77 -5.05
N GLN A 25 8.33 -13.00 -5.16
CA GLN A 25 7.48 -13.42 -6.27
C GLN A 25 6.18 -12.60 -6.32
N ALA A 26 5.54 -12.36 -5.17
CA ALA A 26 4.36 -11.50 -5.10
C ALA A 26 4.69 -10.07 -5.57
N MET A 27 5.80 -9.50 -5.08
CA MET A 27 6.24 -8.17 -5.48
C MET A 27 6.50 -8.08 -6.99
N LYS A 28 7.15 -9.10 -7.58
CA LYS A 28 7.37 -9.19 -9.04
C LYS A 28 6.07 -9.05 -9.84
N HIS A 29 5.02 -9.78 -9.43
CA HIS A 29 3.73 -9.73 -10.12
C HIS A 29 3.01 -8.39 -9.92
N ILE A 30 3.08 -7.82 -8.72
CA ILE A 30 2.49 -6.52 -8.39
C ILE A 30 3.13 -5.41 -9.23
N VAL A 31 4.47 -5.31 -9.23
CA VAL A 31 5.20 -4.29 -10.00
C VAL A 31 5.02 -4.47 -11.51
N ALA A 32 4.90 -5.71 -11.99
CA ALA A 32 4.63 -5.98 -13.39
C ALA A 32 3.19 -5.66 -13.82
N GLY A 33 2.27 -5.37 -12.89
CA GLY A 33 0.86 -5.17 -13.20
C GLY A 33 0.21 -6.42 -13.80
N ALA A 34 0.68 -7.62 -13.44
CA ALA A 34 0.30 -8.89 -14.06
C ALA A 34 -1.12 -9.39 -13.70
N GLY A 35 -2.06 -8.47 -13.47
CA GLY A 35 -3.43 -8.75 -13.06
C GLY A 35 -3.60 -8.90 -11.55
N GLN A 36 -4.56 -9.73 -11.14
CA GLN A 36 -4.89 -9.95 -9.73
C GLN A 36 -3.90 -10.90 -9.06
N VAL A 37 -3.36 -10.50 -7.92
CA VAL A 37 -2.37 -11.29 -7.16
C VAL A 37 -2.97 -11.75 -5.83
N LEU A 38 -3.05 -13.07 -5.62
CA LEU A 38 -3.40 -13.68 -4.34
C LEU A 38 -2.13 -14.10 -3.60
N THR A 39 -1.79 -13.40 -2.51
CA THR A 39 -0.58 -13.69 -1.73
C THR A 39 -0.90 -14.28 -0.36
N ILE A 40 -0.48 -15.53 -0.14
CA ILE A 40 -0.55 -16.21 1.16
C ILE A 40 0.88 -16.30 1.72
N LEU A 41 1.06 -15.72 2.90
CA LEU A 41 2.31 -15.61 3.67
C LEU A 41 1.90 -15.67 5.15
N ARG A 42 2.80 -16.05 6.04
CA ARG A 42 2.53 -16.01 7.49
C ARG A 42 2.52 -14.57 8.00
N THR A 43 1.95 -14.36 9.18
CA THR A 43 2.14 -13.10 9.91
C THR A 43 3.64 -12.85 10.09
N SER A 44 4.06 -11.59 9.98
CA SER A 44 5.47 -11.17 10.07
C SER A 44 6.40 -11.59 8.91
N GLU A 45 5.91 -12.28 7.87
CA GLU A 45 6.67 -12.53 6.63
C GLU A 45 6.75 -11.31 5.69
N GLY A 46 6.30 -10.14 6.14
CA GLY A 46 6.51 -8.88 5.42
C GLY A 46 5.46 -8.57 4.35
N LYS A 47 4.22 -9.07 4.50
CA LYS A 47 3.09 -8.74 3.62
C LYS A 47 2.91 -7.24 3.38
N SER A 48 3.16 -6.42 4.40
CA SER A 48 2.95 -4.98 4.31
C SER A 48 3.80 -4.31 3.24
N LEU A 49 5.00 -4.85 2.98
CA LEU A 49 5.85 -4.39 1.90
C LEU A 49 5.13 -4.42 0.54
N LEU A 50 4.26 -5.42 0.34
CA LEU A 50 3.56 -5.66 -0.93
C LEU A 50 2.63 -4.52 -1.35
N TYR A 51 2.15 -3.71 -0.40
CA TYR A 51 1.38 -2.50 -0.71
C TYR A 51 2.14 -1.20 -0.44
N LEU A 52 3.14 -1.19 0.45
CA LEU A 52 3.92 0.02 0.75
C LEU A 52 4.94 0.35 -0.33
N LEU A 53 5.72 -0.63 -0.78
CA LEU A 53 6.79 -0.41 -1.76
C LEU A 53 6.26 0.13 -3.09
N PRO A 54 5.16 -0.40 -3.66
CA PRO A 54 4.63 0.11 -4.92
C PRO A 54 4.26 1.59 -4.89
N CYS A 55 3.87 2.13 -3.73
CA CYS A 55 3.54 3.56 -3.56
C CYS A 55 4.71 4.50 -3.86
N GLN A 56 5.94 3.98 -3.82
CA GLN A 56 7.17 4.75 -3.98
C GLN A 56 7.87 4.56 -5.32
N LEU A 57 7.26 3.77 -6.22
CA LEU A 57 7.76 3.59 -7.58
C LEU A 57 7.48 4.84 -8.43
N LEU A 58 8.34 5.09 -9.41
CA LEU A 58 8.13 6.18 -10.36
C LEU A 58 6.86 5.93 -11.17
N GLY A 59 5.99 6.93 -11.25
CA GLY A 59 4.71 6.82 -11.94
C GLY A 59 3.64 6.01 -11.19
N ALA A 60 3.87 5.68 -9.91
CA ALA A 60 2.84 5.08 -9.07
C ALA A 60 1.64 6.04 -8.91
N GLY A 61 0.44 5.48 -9.01
CA GLY A 61 -0.79 6.15 -8.60
C GLY A 61 -1.09 5.93 -7.13
N THR A 62 -2.34 6.17 -6.75
CA THR A 62 -2.83 5.92 -5.39
C THR A 62 -3.04 4.43 -5.12
N THR A 63 -2.45 3.92 -4.04
CA THR A 63 -2.76 2.60 -3.50
C THR A 63 -3.89 2.70 -2.49
N VAL A 64 -4.97 1.93 -2.70
CA VAL A 64 -6.08 1.86 -1.74
C VAL A 64 -5.97 0.59 -0.91
N VAL A 65 -5.88 0.74 0.41
CA VAL A 65 -5.83 -0.38 1.36
C VAL A 65 -7.17 -0.48 2.08
N ILE A 66 -7.95 -1.51 1.77
CA ILE A 66 -9.20 -1.82 2.44
C ILE A 66 -8.92 -2.66 3.69
N LEU A 67 -9.35 -2.17 4.85
CA LEU A 67 -9.07 -2.78 6.15
C LEU A 67 -10.38 -3.24 6.83
N PRO A 68 -10.42 -4.46 7.41
CA PRO A 68 -11.62 -4.97 8.08
C PRO A 68 -11.86 -4.34 9.46
N LEU A 69 -10.83 -3.76 10.09
CA LEU A 69 -10.92 -3.21 11.44
C LEU A 69 -10.30 -1.82 11.49
N VAL A 70 -10.97 -0.89 12.17
CA VAL A 70 -10.48 0.48 12.39
C VAL A 70 -9.13 0.48 13.11
N VAL A 71 -8.90 -0.44 14.05
CA VAL A 71 -7.62 -0.56 14.80
C VAL A 71 -6.42 -0.82 13.87
N LEU A 72 -6.64 -1.48 12.72
CA LEU A 72 -5.57 -1.72 11.76
C LEU A 72 -5.21 -0.46 10.97
N LYS A 73 -6.06 0.57 10.95
CA LYS A 73 -5.77 1.85 10.29
C LYS A 73 -4.57 2.52 10.94
N ASP A 74 -4.56 2.61 12.27
CA ASP A 74 -3.45 3.21 13.02
C ASP A 74 -2.13 2.46 12.80
N GLU A 75 -2.18 1.13 12.68
CA GLU A 75 -1.02 0.31 12.37
C GLU A 75 -0.49 0.57 10.96
N VAL A 76 -1.37 0.66 9.97
CA VAL A 76 -0.99 0.98 8.59
C VAL A 76 -0.49 2.41 8.47
N GLN A 77 -1.12 3.37 9.16
CA GLN A 77 -0.69 4.76 9.20
C GLN A 77 0.71 4.88 9.80
N ARG A 78 0.98 4.19 10.91
CA ARG A 78 2.33 4.13 11.49
C ARG A 78 3.36 3.59 10.48
N ARG A 79 3.02 2.52 9.76
CA ARG A 79 3.90 1.97 8.71
C ARG A 79 4.12 2.94 7.55
N CYS A 80 3.13 3.75 7.19
CA CYS A 80 3.29 4.78 6.17
C CYS A 80 4.29 5.84 6.65
N VAL A 81 4.15 6.32 7.89
CA VAL A 81 5.11 7.25 8.51
C VAL A 81 6.52 6.67 8.54
N ASP A 82 6.68 5.43 9.01
CA ASP A 82 7.98 4.74 9.07
C ASP A 82 8.61 4.58 7.67
N ALA A 83 7.79 4.48 6.63
CA ALA A 83 8.21 4.36 5.24
C ALA A 83 8.40 5.70 4.53
N GLY A 84 8.07 6.84 5.16
CA GLY A 84 8.05 8.15 4.51
C GLY A 84 6.95 8.30 3.44
N ILE A 85 5.83 7.60 3.61
CA ILE A 85 4.66 7.63 2.72
C ILE A 85 3.59 8.51 3.37
N GLU A 86 3.10 9.49 2.62
CA GLU A 86 1.94 10.31 3.01
C GLU A 86 0.66 9.49 2.88
N GLY A 87 0.24 8.85 3.98
CA GLY A 87 -0.98 8.04 4.02
C GLY A 87 -2.18 8.80 4.55
N HIS A 88 -3.34 8.68 3.90
CA HIS A 88 -4.60 9.28 4.35
C HIS A 88 -5.58 8.23 4.88
N VAL A 89 -6.21 8.49 6.02
CA VAL A 89 -7.32 7.65 6.52
C VAL A 89 -8.63 8.20 6.00
N TRP A 90 -9.34 7.39 5.20
CA TRP A 90 -10.63 7.79 4.67
C TRP A 90 -11.72 7.81 5.75
N ASP A 91 -12.46 8.91 5.82
CA ASP A 91 -13.64 9.08 6.65
C ASP A 91 -14.73 9.95 5.97
N ALA A 92 -15.68 10.43 6.77
CA ALA A 92 -16.78 11.26 6.26
C ALA A 92 -16.33 12.66 5.83
N GLU A 93 -15.28 13.20 6.45
CA GLU A 93 -14.74 14.54 6.25
C GLU A 93 -13.73 14.60 5.10
N SER A 94 -13.15 13.45 4.69
CA SER A 94 -12.29 13.35 3.50
C SER A 94 -12.81 14.14 2.30
N GLU A 95 -11.95 14.99 1.74
CA GLU A 95 -12.21 15.78 0.53
C GLU A 95 -11.56 15.13 -0.70
N PRO A 96 -12.34 14.50 -1.62
CA PRO A 96 -11.81 13.76 -2.77
C PRO A 96 -10.81 14.55 -3.62
N ASP A 97 -11.10 15.82 -3.86
CA ASP A 97 -10.30 16.70 -4.74
C ASP A 97 -8.89 16.93 -4.20
N GLN A 98 -8.68 16.79 -2.89
CA GLN A 98 -7.36 16.95 -2.26
C GLN A 98 -6.55 15.65 -2.25
N LEU A 99 -7.17 14.51 -2.58
CA LEU A 99 -6.57 13.18 -2.41
C LEU A 99 -6.04 12.56 -3.70
N HIS A 100 -6.18 13.22 -4.85
CA HIS A 100 -5.76 12.69 -6.16
C HIS A 100 -4.24 12.40 -6.26
N SER A 101 -3.41 13.08 -5.46
CA SER A 101 -1.97 12.83 -5.39
C SER A 101 -1.53 12.03 -4.15
N CYS A 102 -2.48 11.57 -3.33
CA CYS A 102 -2.16 10.81 -2.13
C CYS A 102 -1.62 9.43 -2.52
N PRO A 103 -0.39 9.05 -2.10
CA PRO A 103 0.19 7.75 -2.46
C PRO A 103 -0.56 6.55 -1.88
N LEU A 104 -1.15 6.69 -0.69
CA LEU A 104 -1.84 5.59 -0.02
C LEU A 104 -3.07 6.07 0.74
N ILE A 105 -4.24 5.47 0.46
CA ILE A 105 -5.49 5.72 1.17
C ILE A 105 -5.93 4.47 1.92
N MET A 106 -6.16 4.60 3.22
CA MET A 106 -6.67 3.55 4.10
C MET A 106 -8.17 3.71 4.27
N VAL A 107 -8.96 2.68 3.97
CA VAL A 107 -10.42 2.75 4.06
C VAL A 107 -10.95 1.55 4.83
N ALA A 108 -11.91 1.76 5.75
CA ALA A 108 -12.58 0.63 6.39
C ALA A 108 -13.48 -0.07 5.37
N VAL A 109 -13.66 -1.39 5.51
CA VAL A 109 -14.50 -2.16 4.58
C VAL A 109 -15.94 -1.62 4.48
N GLU A 110 -16.49 -1.10 5.57
CA GLU A 110 -17.83 -0.49 5.64
C GLU A 110 -17.90 0.85 4.89
N GLN A 111 -16.79 1.58 4.83
CA GLN A 111 -16.68 2.87 4.13
C GLN A 111 -16.35 2.67 2.65
N ALA A 112 -15.68 1.57 2.30
CA ALA A 112 -15.32 1.26 0.91
C ALA A 112 -16.55 1.08 0.00
N VAL A 113 -17.71 0.78 0.59
CA VAL A 113 -18.98 0.65 -0.14
C VAL A 113 -19.80 1.95 -0.19
N TRP A 114 -19.36 3.02 0.48
CA TRP A 114 -20.08 4.30 0.46
C TRP A 114 -20.06 4.91 -0.94
N PRO A 115 -21.19 5.51 -1.40
CA PRO A 115 -21.25 6.17 -2.71
C PRO A 115 -20.17 7.24 -2.88
N LYS A 116 -19.89 8.03 -1.83
CA LYS A 116 -18.84 9.06 -1.84
C LYS A 116 -17.46 8.48 -2.18
N PHE A 117 -17.09 7.35 -1.58
CA PHE A 117 -15.79 6.71 -1.84
C PHE A 117 -15.75 6.04 -3.21
N ARG A 118 -16.83 5.36 -3.61
CA ARG A 118 -16.91 4.75 -4.94
C ARG A 118 -16.80 5.78 -6.06
N ASN A 119 -17.41 6.95 -5.89
CA ASN A 119 -17.31 8.03 -6.85
C ASN A 119 -15.90 8.63 -6.93
N PHE A 120 -15.16 8.63 -5.83
CA PHE A 120 -13.76 9.07 -5.82
C PHE A 120 -12.83 8.14 -6.62
N LEU A 121 -13.16 6.85 -6.74
CA LEU A 121 -12.34 5.88 -7.49
C LEU A 121 -12.60 5.86 -9.01
N ASN A 122 -13.67 6.52 -9.47
CA ASN A 122 -14.09 6.53 -10.89
C ASN A 122 -13.63 7.80 -11.59
#